data_AF-W1XLJ6-F1
#
_entry.id   AF-W1XLJ6-F1
#
_cell.length_a   1.000
_cell.length_b   1.000
_cell.length_c   1.000
_cell.angle_alpha   90.00
_cell.angle_beta   90.00
_cell.angle_gamma   90.00
#
_symmetry.space_group_name_H-M   'P 1'
#
loop_
_entity.id
_entity.type
_entity.pdbx_description
1 polymer ?
#
loop_
_entity_poly.entity_id
_entity_poly.type
_entity_poly.pdbx_seq_one_letter_code
_entity_poly.pdbx_strand_id
1 'polypeptide(L)'
;SQKASYKIDNIQNVLSSNDYYVAHEYLEPFNDPVYVHEFIKRANDQGCAYIGDVFLSRSFISWLPEDIHDNIAQLANDDYIAKEQYYDYIYDTQFRMSLLTKNKHSKKIVRNERVSIDVLSKLYYCSV
;
A
#
# COMPACT_ATOMS: atom_id res chain seq x y z
N SER A 1 16.01 5.18 18.30
CA SER A 1 15.73 5.56 16.90
C SER A 1 14.26 5.93 16.78
N GLN A 2 13.87 6.72 15.78
CA GLN A 2 12.48 7.10 15.52
C GLN A 2 11.53 5.87 15.43
N LYS A 3 12.07 4.72 14.96
CA LYS A 3 11.41 3.40 14.94
C LYS A 3 11.05 2.80 16.32
N ALA A 4 11.69 3.21 17.40
CA ALA A 4 11.31 2.75 18.75
C ALA A 4 10.22 3.65 19.37
N SER A 5 10.19 4.94 18.99
CA SER A 5 9.25 5.91 19.56
C SER A 5 7.81 5.63 19.13
N TYR A 6 7.57 5.40 17.83
CA TYR A 6 6.19 5.16 17.35
C TYR A 6 5.57 3.90 17.97
N LYS A 7 6.37 2.89 18.35
CA LYS A 7 5.86 1.69 19.02
C LYS A 7 5.35 2.00 20.43
N ILE A 8 6.05 2.88 21.15
CA ILE A 8 5.59 3.37 22.46
C ILE A 8 4.33 4.21 22.30
N ASP A 9 4.30 5.10 21.30
CA ASP A 9 3.11 5.89 20.99
C ASP A 9 1.93 4.98 20.60
N ASN A 10 2.17 3.91 19.84
CA ASN A 10 1.14 2.96 19.46
C ASN A 10 0.61 2.20 20.68
N ILE A 11 1.48 1.77 21.60
CA ILE A 11 1.06 1.18 22.88
C ILE A 11 0.20 2.16 23.68
N GLN A 12 0.60 3.43 23.75
CA GLN A 12 -0.19 4.47 24.43
C GLN A 12 -1.55 4.70 23.76
N ASN A 13 -1.60 4.69 22.42
CA ASN A 13 -2.84 4.81 21.65
C ASN A 13 -3.78 3.63 21.92
N VAL A 14 -3.26 2.40 21.98
CA VAL A 14 -4.06 1.21 22.34
C VAL A 14 -4.60 1.32 23.76
N LEU A 15 -3.76 1.71 24.73
CA LEU A 15 -4.17 1.86 26.14
C LEU A 15 -5.20 2.98 26.36
N SER A 16 -5.26 3.96 25.46
CA SER A 16 -6.22 5.08 25.51
C SER A 16 -7.43 4.89 24.60
N SER A 17 -7.47 3.79 23.83
CA SER A 17 -8.59 3.46 22.96
C SER A 17 -9.73 2.81 23.73
N ASN A 18 -10.95 2.93 23.21
CA ASN A 18 -12.13 2.26 23.78
C ASN A 18 -11.99 0.73 23.67
N ASP A 19 -12.44 0.01 24.70
CA ASP A 19 -12.51 -1.46 24.76
C ASP A 19 -13.03 -2.11 23.47
N TYR A 20 -14.02 -1.50 22.79
CA TYR A 20 -14.52 -2.00 21.50
C TYR A 20 -13.44 -1.99 20.40
N TYR A 21 -12.69 -0.89 20.26
CA TYR A 21 -11.62 -0.80 19.27
C TYR A 21 -10.48 -1.78 19.58
N VAL A 22 -10.10 -1.90 20.86
CA VAL A 22 -9.08 -2.86 21.28
C VAL A 22 -9.53 -4.29 21.02
N ALA A 23 -10.80 -4.60 21.32
CA ALA A 23 -11.36 -5.93 21.09
C ALA A 23 -11.40 -6.29 19.60
N HIS A 24 -11.80 -5.37 18.72
CA HIS A 24 -11.87 -5.62 17.28
C HIS A 24 -10.51 -5.65 16.57
N GLU A 25 -9.56 -4.80 16.95
CA GLU A 25 -8.27 -4.74 16.26
C GLU A 25 -7.25 -5.77 16.80
N TYR A 26 -7.24 -6.01 18.12
CA TYR A 26 -6.19 -6.81 18.76
C TYR A 26 -6.66 -8.16 19.31
N LEU A 27 -7.96 -8.30 19.60
CA LEU A 27 -8.52 -9.49 20.23
C LEU A 27 -9.54 -10.21 19.35
N GLU A 28 -9.71 -9.77 18.10
CA GLU A 28 -10.59 -10.44 17.16
C GLU A 28 -9.98 -11.82 16.85
N PRO A 29 -10.73 -12.92 17.06
CA PRO A 29 -10.18 -14.28 16.97
C PRO A 29 -9.71 -14.67 15.57
N PHE A 30 -10.02 -13.86 14.54
CA PHE A 30 -9.72 -14.13 13.13
C PHE A 30 -9.14 -12.90 12.43
N ASN A 31 -7.98 -12.42 12.87
CA ASN A 31 -7.14 -11.55 12.03
C ASN A 31 -5.99 -12.40 11.45
N ASP A 32 -6.06 -12.73 10.16
CA ASP A 32 -5.01 -13.46 9.44
C ASP A 32 -4.18 -12.46 8.62
N PRO A 33 -3.09 -11.90 9.20
CA PRO A 33 -2.28 -10.92 8.50
C PRO A 33 -1.70 -11.54 7.24
N VAL A 34 -1.82 -10.82 6.12
CA VAL A 34 -1.41 -11.30 4.81
C VAL A 34 -0.45 -10.30 4.17
N TYR A 35 0.62 -10.81 3.57
CA TYR A 35 1.52 -9.95 2.81
C TYR A 35 0.84 -9.47 1.52
N VAL A 36 1.16 -8.25 1.06
CA VAL A 36 0.53 -7.70 -0.15
C VAL A 36 0.79 -8.57 -1.37
N HIS A 37 1.97 -9.20 -1.47
CA HIS A 37 2.25 -10.11 -2.58
C HIS A 37 1.35 -11.36 -2.57
N GLU A 38 1.01 -11.88 -1.39
CA GLU A 38 0.11 -13.03 -1.24
C GLU A 38 -1.33 -12.65 -1.54
N PHE A 39 -1.77 -11.47 -1.07
CA PHE A 39 -3.07 -10.92 -1.41
C PHE A 39 -3.23 -10.74 -2.93
N ILE A 40 -2.24 -10.12 -3.58
CA ILE A 40 -2.24 -9.91 -5.04
C ILE A 40 -2.28 -11.26 -5.76
N LYS A 41 -1.50 -12.24 -5.30
CA LYS A 41 -1.54 -13.59 -5.87
C LYS A 41 -2.94 -14.21 -5.76
N ARG A 42 -3.55 -14.19 -4.57
CA ARG A 42 -4.91 -14.72 -4.34
C ARG A 42 -5.94 -14.01 -5.23
N ALA A 43 -5.84 -12.69 -5.40
CA ALA A 43 -6.72 -11.93 -6.29
C ALA A 43 -6.56 -12.34 -7.77
N ASN A 44 -5.31 -12.47 -8.23
CA ASN A 44 -5.00 -12.90 -9.61
C ASN A 44 -5.55 -14.30 -9.89
N ASP A 45 -5.39 -15.24 -8.95
CA ASP A 45 -5.92 -16.61 -9.03
C ASP A 45 -7.46 -16.63 -9.16
N GLN A 46 -8.14 -15.61 -8.66
CA GLN A 46 -9.60 -15.42 -8.74
C GLN A 46 -10.07 -14.57 -9.94
N GLY A 47 -9.17 -14.22 -10.87
CA GLY A 47 -9.54 -13.48 -12.07
C GLY A 47 -9.52 -11.94 -11.91
N CYS A 48 -8.93 -11.43 -10.83
CA CYS A 48 -8.83 -10.00 -10.52
C CYS A 48 -7.38 -9.51 -10.62
N ALA A 49 -7.16 -8.40 -11.32
CA ALA A 49 -5.87 -7.75 -11.45
C ALA A 49 -5.75 -6.60 -10.45
N TYR A 50 -4.62 -6.55 -9.74
CA TYR A 50 -4.27 -5.46 -8.84
C TYR A 50 -3.92 -4.17 -9.60
N ILE A 51 -4.57 -3.07 -9.22
CA ILE A 51 -4.30 -1.72 -9.75
C ILE A 51 -3.24 -1.03 -8.88
N GLY A 52 -3.43 -1.02 -7.57
CA GLY A 52 -2.66 -0.22 -6.61
C GLY A 52 -3.44 -0.01 -5.31
N ASP A 53 -2.84 0.71 -4.38
CA ASP A 53 -3.53 1.21 -3.18
C ASP A 53 -4.33 2.49 -3.51
N VAL A 54 -5.41 2.75 -2.78
CA VAL A 54 -6.17 4.01 -2.90
C VAL A 54 -5.34 5.22 -2.52
N PHE A 55 -4.38 5.04 -1.61
CA PHE A 55 -3.36 6.04 -1.32
C PHE A 55 -2.25 5.90 -2.36
N LEU A 56 -2.36 6.69 -3.43
CA LEU A 56 -1.47 6.61 -4.59
C LEU A 56 0.02 6.68 -4.19
N SER A 57 0.37 7.42 -3.13
CA SER A 57 1.73 7.53 -2.59
C SER A 57 2.32 6.22 -2.07
N ARG A 58 1.54 5.15 -1.89
CA ARG A 58 2.06 3.82 -1.53
C ARG A 58 2.47 3.00 -2.74
N SER A 59 1.77 3.18 -3.86
CA SER A 59 2.05 2.51 -5.13
C SER A 59 2.97 3.33 -6.05
N PHE A 60 2.97 4.66 -5.89
CA PHE A 60 3.85 5.60 -6.57
C PHE A 60 4.96 5.96 -5.60
N ILE A 61 6.16 5.45 -5.81
CA ILE A 61 7.31 5.69 -4.93
C ILE A 61 8.21 6.83 -5.41
N SER A 62 7.90 7.45 -6.55
CA SER A 62 8.69 8.55 -7.14
C SER A 62 8.80 9.81 -6.27
N TRP A 63 7.97 9.95 -5.22
CA TRP A 63 8.05 11.06 -4.26
C TRP A 63 8.98 10.76 -3.08
N LEU A 64 9.44 9.51 -2.94
CA LEU A 64 10.35 9.12 -1.87
C LEU A 64 11.74 9.76 -2.07
N PRO A 65 12.53 9.90 -0.98
CA PRO A 65 13.95 10.22 -1.09
C PRO A 65 14.65 9.28 -2.08
N GLU A 66 15.56 9.83 -2.89
CA GLU A 66 16.22 9.16 -4.01
C GLU A 66 16.89 7.84 -3.60
N ASP A 67 17.55 7.82 -2.45
CA ASP A 67 18.20 6.63 -1.90
C ASP A 67 17.20 5.51 -1.56
N ILE A 68 16.03 5.85 -1.01
CA ILE A 68 14.98 4.87 -0.71
C ILE A 68 14.35 4.38 -2.01
N HIS A 69 14.02 5.31 -2.92
CA HIS A 69 13.45 5.00 -4.22
C HIS A 69 14.34 4.01 -5.00
N ASP A 70 15.64 4.32 -5.12
CA ASP A 70 16.57 3.53 -5.93
C ASP A 70 16.79 2.15 -5.35
N ASN A 71 16.87 2.03 -4.02
CA ASN A 71 16.94 0.73 -3.35
C ASN A 71 15.70 -0.13 -3.63
N ILE A 72 14.49 0.44 -3.51
CA ILE A 72 13.25 -0.29 -3.82
C ILE A 72 13.23 -0.69 -5.30
N ALA A 73 13.53 0.25 -6.21
CA ALA A 73 13.50 0.01 -7.65
C ALA A 73 14.49 -1.08 -8.07
N GLN A 74 15.72 -1.04 -7.54
CA GLN A 74 16.75 -2.05 -7.79
C GLN A 74 16.34 -3.42 -7.28
N LEU A 75 15.83 -3.52 -6.04
CA LEU A 75 15.42 -4.79 -5.44
C LEU A 75 14.16 -5.37 -6.10
N ALA A 76 13.25 -4.51 -6.55
CA ALA A 76 12.03 -4.91 -7.25
C ALA A 76 12.32 -5.40 -8.66
N ASN A 77 13.35 -4.89 -9.33
CA ASN A 77 13.78 -5.33 -10.66
C ASN A 77 12.60 -5.42 -11.66
N ASP A 78 11.88 -4.30 -11.82
CA ASP A 78 10.66 -4.14 -12.63
C ASP A 78 9.44 -5.00 -12.20
N ASP A 79 9.52 -5.79 -11.13
CA ASP A 79 8.37 -6.48 -10.55
C ASP A 79 7.56 -5.52 -9.66
N TYR A 80 6.38 -5.12 -10.16
CA TYR A 80 5.49 -4.24 -9.43
C TYR A 80 4.95 -4.85 -8.12
N ILE A 81 4.83 -6.18 -8.03
CA ILE A 81 4.37 -6.85 -6.80
C ILE A 81 5.47 -6.77 -5.75
N ALA A 82 6.71 -7.03 -6.15
CA ALA A 82 7.87 -6.87 -5.28
C ALA A 82 8.00 -5.42 -4.79
N LYS A 83 7.78 -4.45 -5.69
CA LYS A 83 7.80 -3.01 -5.35
C LYS A 83 6.81 -2.67 -4.22
N GLU A 84 5.56 -3.13 -4.32
CA GLU A 84 4.55 -2.95 -3.27
C GLU A 84 5.00 -3.60 -1.95
N GLN A 85 5.59 -4.79 -2.01
CA GLN A 85 6.02 -5.51 -0.82
C GLN A 85 7.23 -4.86 -0.13
N TYR A 86 8.19 -4.33 -0.88
CA TYR A 86 9.32 -3.60 -0.31
C TYR A 86 8.88 -2.30 0.36
N TYR A 87 7.90 -1.61 -0.22
CA TYR A 87 7.29 -0.46 0.44
C TYR A 87 6.73 -0.86 1.83
N ASP A 88 6.01 -1.98 1.91
CA ASP A 88 5.46 -2.47 3.18
C ASP A 88 6.54 -2.78 4.22
N TYR A 89 7.65 -3.38 3.81
CA TYR A 89 8.75 -3.66 4.73
C TYR A 89 9.45 -2.40 5.24
N ILE A 90 9.63 -1.38 4.39
CA ILE A 90 10.34 -0.16 4.76
C ILE A 90 9.49 0.68 5.73
N TYR A 91 8.19 0.79 5.43
CA TYR A 91 7.25 1.65 6.14
C TYR A 91 6.42 0.94 7.22
N ASP A 92 6.65 -0.36 7.45
CA ASP A 92 5.91 -1.16 8.44
C ASP A 92 4.39 -1.04 8.23
N THR A 93 3.95 -1.15 6.97
CA THR A 93 2.56 -0.92 6.58
C THR A 93 1.64 -1.95 7.23
N GLN A 94 0.74 -1.49 8.12
CA GLN A 94 -0.19 -2.36 8.85
C GLN A 94 -1.47 -2.68 8.07
N PHE A 95 -1.96 -1.73 7.26
CA PHE A 95 -3.22 -1.84 6.53
C PHE A 95 -3.06 -1.36 5.11
N ARG A 96 -3.79 -1.97 4.18
CA ARG A 96 -3.91 -1.53 2.78
C ARG A 96 -5.36 -1.40 2.37
N MET A 97 -5.62 -0.46 1.49
CA MET A 97 -6.92 -0.29 0.83
C MET A 97 -6.69 -0.47 -0.67
N SER A 98 -6.89 -1.70 -1.13
CA SER A 98 -6.48 -2.12 -2.47
C SER A 98 -7.59 -1.96 -3.51
N LEU A 99 -7.26 -1.42 -4.68
CA LEU A 99 -8.13 -1.39 -5.85
C LEU A 99 -7.84 -2.58 -6.77
N LEU A 100 -8.90 -3.31 -7.11
CA LEU A 100 -8.86 -4.43 -8.04
C LEU A 100 -9.72 -4.14 -9.27
N THR A 101 -9.39 -4.76 -10.39
CA THR A 101 -10.24 -4.80 -11.58
C THR A 101 -10.31 -6.20 -12.16
N LYS A 102 -11.24 -6.45 -13.08
CA LYS A 102 -11.31 -7.73 -13.79
C LYS A 102 -10.05 -7.93 -14.64
N ASN A 103 -9.53 -9.15 -14.73
CA ASN A 103 -8.33 -9.48 -15.50
C ASN A 103 -8.36 -9.00 -16.97
N LYS A 104 -9.55 -8.92 -17.59
CA LYS A 104 -9.70 -8.36 -18.95
C LYS A 104 -9.23 -6.91 -19.09
N HIS A 105 -9.10 -6.17 -17.99
CA HIS A 105 -8.63 -4.78 -17.95
C HIS A 105 -7.16 -4.66 -17.53
N SER A 106 -6.47 -5.75 -17.19
CA SER A 106 -5.07 -5.75 -16.73
C SER A 106 -4.12 -5.00 -17.65
N LYS A 107 -4.28 -5.16 -18.98
CA LYS A 107 -3.47 -4.48 -20.01
C LYS A 107 -3.66 -2.96 -20.07
N LYS A 108 -4.72 -2.43 -19.46
CA LYS A 108 -4.99 -0.98 -19.37
C LYS A 108 -4.34 -0.33 -18.14
N ILE A 109 -3.79 -1.13 -17.23
CA ILE A 109 -3.15 -0.63 -16.01
C ILE A 109 -1.75 -0.11 -16.37
N VAL A 110 -1.50 1.16 -16.09
CA VAL A 110 -0.20 1.83 -16.26
C VAL A 110 0.50 1.85 -14.91
N ARG A 111 1.74 1.32 -14.84
CA ARG A 111 2.50 1.15 -13.58
C ARG A 111 3.80 1.95 -13.50
N ASN A 112 4.12 2.72 -14.52
CA ASN A 112 5.38 3.44 -14.65
C ASN A 112 5.40 4.81 -13.93
N GLU A 113 4.40 5.08 -13.07
CA GLU A 113 4.24 6.30 -12.28
C GLU A 113 4.22 7.61 -13.08
N ARG A 114 4.17 7.54 -14.41
CA ARG A 114 4.11 8.70 -15.29
C ARG A 114 2.67 9.10 -15.52
N VAL A 115 2.34 10.32 -15.10
CA VAL A 115 1.03 10.93 -15.34
C VAL A 115 1.21 12.10 -16.30
N SER A 116 0.58 12.04 -17.47
CA SER A 116 0.64 13.14 -18.43
C SER A 116 -0.27 14.30 -18.02
N ILE A 117 0.06 15.50 -18.50
CA ILE A 117 -0.77 16.69 -18.27
C ILE A 117 -2.20 16.53 -18.80
N ASP A 118 -2.39 15.75 -19.87
CA ASP A 118 -3.72 15.44 -20.44
C ASP A 118 -4.60 14.57 -19.52
N VAL A 119 -3.98 13.78 -18.64
CA VAL A 119 -4.73 13.05 -17.61
C VAL A 119 -5.12 14.00 -16.50
N LEU A 120 -4.17 14.82 -16.05
CA LEU A 120 -4.39 15.82 -15.01
C LEU A 120 -5.48 16.83 -15.41
N SER A 121 -5.53 17.26 -16.67
CA SER A 121 -6.53 18.21 -17.16
C SER A 121 -7.98 17.69 -17.15
N LYS A 122 -8.17 16.37 -16.98
CA LYS A 122 -9.49 15.73 -16.90
C LYS A 122 -10.01 15.57 -15.47
N LEU A 123 -9.20 15.90 -14.46
CA LEU A 123 -9.57 15.75 -13.06
C LEU A 123 -10.14 17.06 -12.51
N TYR A 124 -11.05 16.93 -11.55
CA TYR A 124 -11.51 18.06 -10.74
C TYR A 124 -10.60 18.23 -9.53
N TYR A 125 -10.18 19.47 -9.26
CA TYR A 125 -9.30 19.80 -8.14
C TYR A 125 -10.06 20.58 -7.08
N CYS A 126 -9.86 20.21 -5.82
CA CYS A 126 -10.28 20.96 -4.66
C CYS A 126 -9.05 21.19 -3.80
N SER A 127 -8.66 22.45 -3.57
CA SER A 127 -7.66 22.77 -2.55
C SER A 127 -8.37 23.03 -1.25
N VAL A 128 -7.93 22.35 -0.19
CA VAL A 128 -8.37 22.60 1.19
C VAL A 128 -7.39 23.54 1.87
#